data_AF-A0A517SI42-F1
#
_entry.id   AF-A0A517SI42-F1
#
_cell.length_a   1.000
_cell.length_b   1.000
_cell.length_c   1.000
_cell.angle_alpha   90.00
_cell.angle_beta   90.00
_cell.angle_gamma   90.00
#
_symmetry.space_group_name_H-M   'P 1'
#
loop_
_entity.id
_entity.type
_entity.pdbx_description
1 polymer ?
#
loop_
_entity_poly.entity_id
_entity_poly.type
_entity_poly.pdbx_seq_one_letter_code
_entity_poly.pdbx_strand_id
1 'polypeptide(L)'
;MATRYRRWTCGAFATALTLTTASFGQDAAAPKPPAAPPAPKGAPIPQTPEFASPDIKPTFCDWLLARPVALAKKLNRTDPLQRPPFAGAPTDSLKGMAAGIRAVQLDAPNRVAAAAYLGTVDCATYPQAQEMLIAVMNEDPQEEVRYEAVMALRMMLTRGCANLDTECECESCENKKEIAAASEKHSKEHQRALIKDAKGPAKAEARDAKRKNEVQEKRYDCCRGCCNAKVLNALAKVAYEKDGACCFVEPSERVREAAKEGLCLCCTVPGWTMHSPEPPVAPADEPEKTPGETPAPDDKEVKPPQLEESVPKLTPPPEGSAEGPVTQTMATKSSMSGTPLRPAIPGLKGYCVMELRDRKFVAAKPEFSSTFDGRTYYFSSKEKKAAFDAEPERFGLAYRGYDPVVWQTKREMVDGQFLREYQGQFYLFAAKENWDKFKAAPQKFVLRDRVTTGQSVVSR
;
A
#
# COMPACT_ATOMS: atom_id res chain seq x y z
N MET A 1 20.92 -66.46 -2.80
CA MET A 1 22.04 -66.30 -1.86
C MET A 1 21.80 -65.04 -1.05
N ALA A 2 21.63 -65.22 0.26
CA ALA A 2 21.23 -64.19 1.21
C ALA A 2 22.44 -63.43 1.77
N THR A 3 22.30 -62.14 2.05
CA THR A 3 23.18 -61.37 2.98
C THR A 3 22.36 -60.21 3.55
N ARG A 4 21.74 -60.42 4.72
CA ARG A 4 22.20 -60.03 6.08
C ARG A 4 21.78 -58.61 6.48
N TYR A 5 20.56 -58.52 7.00
CA TYR A 5 20.11 -57.45 7.91
C TYR A 5 20.77 -57.64 9.30
N ARG A 6 21.42 -56.59 9.83
CA ARG A 6 21.90 -56.55 11.21
C ARG A 6 20.83 -55.94 12.11
N ARG A 7 20.29 -56.76 13.03
CA ARG A 7 19.59 -56.33 14.24
C ARG A 7 20.56 -55.63 15.18
N TRP A 8 20.14 -54.52 15.77
CA TRP A 8 20.70 -53.99 17.01
C TRP A 8 19.61 -54.05 18.08
N THR A 9 19.96 -54.63 19.22
CA THR A 9 19.14 -54.75 20.42
C THR A 9 19.91 -54.19 21.61
N CYS A 10 19.13 -53.66 22.55
CA CYS A 10 19.41 -53.42 23.97
C CYS A 10 20.06 -52.10 24.39
N GLY A 11 19.40 -51.46 25.37
CA GLY A 11 19.91 -50.37 26.17
C GLY A 11 18.82 -49.66 26.98
N ALA A 12 18.06 -50.39 27.80
CA ALA A 12 17.15 -49.80 28.77
C ALA A 12 17.95 -49.29 29.97
N PHE A 13 17.99 -47.97 30.18
CA PHE A 13 18.45 -47.34 31.42
C PHE A 13 17.25 -46.71 32.13
N ALA A 14 16.82 -47.35 33.21
CA ALA A 14 15.86 -46.79 34.15
C ALA A 14 16.63 -45.95 35.17
N THR A 15 16.43 -44.63 35.14
CA THR A 15 16.87 -43.71 36.21
C THR A 15 15.66 -43.35 37.06
N ALA A 16 15.72 -43.76 38.33
CA ALA A 16 14.73 -43.42 39.35
C ALA A 16 14.94 -41.95 39.78
N LEU A 17 13.93 -41.10 39.52
CA LEU A 17 13.89 -39.73 40.01
C LEU A 17 12.99 -39.69 41.25
N THR A 18 13.59 -39.40 42.40
CA THR A 18 12.91 -39.17 43.68
C THR A 18 12.15 -37.85 43.63
N LEU A 19 10.83 -37.90 43.79
CA LEU A 19 9.96 -36.74 43.96
C LEU A 19 10.01 -36.25 45.41
N THR A 20 10.58 -35.07 45.61
CA THR A 20 10.41 -34.26 46.83
C THR A 20 9.21 -33.34 46.63
N THR A 21 8.13 -33.60 47.37
CA THR A 21 6.95 -32.75 47.46
C THR A 21 7.21 -31.57 48.38
N ALA A 22 7.38 -30.36 47.82
CA ALA A 22 7.30 -29.12 48.56
C ALA A 22 5.89 -28.53 48.40
N SER A 23 5.18 -28.40 49.53
CA SER A 23 3.89 -27.73 49.64
C SER A 23 4.11 -26.22 49.71
N PHE A 24 3.50 -25.46 48.80
CA PHE A 24 3.41 -23.99 48.89
C PHE A 24 1.95 -23.56 48.77
N GLY A 25 1.57 -22.71 49.71
CA GLY A 25 0.20 -22.31 50.01
C GLY A 25 -0.48 -21.44 48.95
N GLN A 26 -1.81 -21.42 49.09
CA GLN A 26 -2.76 -20.63 48.32
C GLN A 26 -2.68 -19.13 48.64
N ASP A 27 -3.26 -18.36 47.70
CA ASP A 27 -3.78 -16.99 47.82
C ASP A 27 -2.85 -15.83 47.43
N ALA A 28 -2.81 -15.55 46.12
CA ALA A 28 -2.85 -14.19 45.58
C ALA A 28 -3.29 -14.22 44.10
N ALA A 29 -4.40 -13.55 43.78
CA ALA A 29 -4.90 -13.40 42.41
C ALA A 29 -3.90 -12.60 41.56
N ALA A 30 -3.34 -13.24 40.53
CA ALA A 30 -2.45 -12.60 39.57
C ALA A 30 -3.22 -11.60 38.69
N PRO A 31 -2.69 -10.38 38.47
CA PRO A 31 -3.31 -9.42 37.56
C PRO A 31 -3.25 -9.91 36.12
N LYS A 32 -4.39 -9.79 35.42
CA LYS A 32 -4.58 -10.15 34.02
C LYS A 32 -3.56 -9.39 33.14
N PRO A 33 -2.82 -10.08 32.23
CA PRO A 33 -1.87 -9.38 31.36
C PRO A 33 -2.61 -8.37 30.47
N PRO A 34 -2.04 -7.18 30.25
CA PRO A 34 -2.65 -6.17 29.39
C PRO A 34 -2.79 -6.70 27.96
N ALA A 35 -3.94 -6.41 27.35
CA ALA A 35 -4.24 -6.81 25.98
C ALA A 35 -3.17 -6.26 25.01
N ALA A 36 -2.69 -7.12 24.11
CA ALA A 36 -1.75 -6.75 23.07
C ALA A 36 -2.30 -5.57 22.24
N PRO A 37 -1.48 -4.57 21.89
CA PRO A 37 -1.92 -3.43 21.10
C PRO A 37 -2.35 -3.88 19.70
N PRO A 38 -3.37 -3.24 19.10
CA PRO A 38 -3.82 -3.57 17.75
C PRO A 38 -2.70 -3.26 16.75
N ALA A 39 -2.38 -4.26 15.91
CA ALA A 39 -1.42 -4.12 14.83
C ALA A 39 -1.74 -2.88 13.95
N PRO A 40 -0.72 -2.10 13.54
CA PRO A 40 -0.93 -0.95 12.67
C PRO A 40 -1.55 -1.40 11.35
N LYS A 41 -2.66 -0.75 10.96
CA LYS A 41 -3.34 -0.99 9.69
C LYS A 41 -2.45 -0.50 8.54
N GLY A 42 -1.63 -1.42 8.03
CA GLY A 42 -1.00 -1.30 6.71
C GLY A 42 -2.06 -1.10 5.62
N ALA A 43 -1.62 -0.68 4.44
CA ALA A 43 -2.45 -0.65 3.25
C ALA A 43 -3.22 -1.97 3.11
N PRO A 44 -4.41 -2.00 2.48
CA PRO A 44 -5.06 -3.27 2.19
C PRO A 44 -4.10 -4.05 1.30
N ILE A 45 -3.35 -4.96 1.92
CA ILE A 45 -2.76 -6.13 1.30
C ILE A 45 -3.84 -6.62 0.34
N PRO A 46 -3.55 -6.90 -0.94
CA PRO A 46 -4.52 -7.60 -1.77
C PRO A 46 -4.90 -8.84 -0.97
N GLN A 47 -6.09 -8.82 -0.37
CA GLN A 47 -6.53 -9.89 0.50
C GLN A 47 -6.37 -11.11 -0.38
N THR A 48 -5.47 -12.03 0.02
CA THR A 48 -5.32 -13.31 -0.65
C THR A 48 -6.73 -13.77 -0.90
N PRO A 49 -7.16 -13.96 -2.16
CA PRO A 49 -8.54 -14.19 -2.49
C PRO A 49 -9.04 -15.25 -1.52
N GLU A 50 -10.03 -14.88 -0.70
CA GLU A 50 -10.55 -15.75 0.36
C GLU A 50 -10.71 -17.11 -0.28
N PHE A 51 -9.93 -18.10 0.20
CA PHE A 51 -9.82 -19.37 -0.49
C PHE A 51 -11.20 -19.99 -0.49
N ALA A 52 -11.92 -19.79 -1.60
CA ALA A 52 -13.22 -20.36 -1.80
C ALA A 52 -12.97 -21.84 -1.92
N SER A 53 -13.31 -22.56 -0.84
CA SER A 53 -13.19 -24.01 -0.80
C SER A 53 -13.78 -24.55 -2.10
N PRO A 54 -13.01 -25.35 -2.86
CA PRO A 54 -13.30 -25.62 -4.27
C PRO A 54 -14.70 -26.21 -4.39
N ASP A 55 -15.66 -25.54 -5.03
CA ASP A 55 -17.10 -25.90 -4.99
C ASP A 55 -17.32 -27.42 -5.06
N ILE A 56 -17.60 -28.04 -3.91
CA ILE A 56 -17.67 -29.49 -3.74
C ILE A 56 -19.13 -29.93 -3.97
N LYS A 57 -19.75 -29.46 -5.05
CA LYS A 57 -21.09 -29.89 -5.44
C LYS A 57 -21.04 -31.23 -6.19
N PRO A 58 -22.05 -32.10 -5.99
CA PRO A 58 -22.18 -33.30 -6.81
C PRO A 58 -22.30 -32.91 -8.28
N THR A 59 -21.56 -33.60 -9.14
CA THR A 59 -21.58 -33.39 -10.58
C THR A 59 -22.70 -34.18 -11.23
N PHE A 60 -23.00 -33.87 -12.50
CA PHE A 60 -23.95 -34.66 -13.29
C PHE A 60 -23.58 -36.15 -13.33
N CYS A 61 -22.29 -36.49 -13.38
CA CYS A 61 -21.85 -37.89 -13.29
C CYS A 61 -22.18 -38.55 -11.93
N ASP A 62 -22.14 -37.78 -10.84
CA ASP A 62 -22.49 -38.29 -9.51
C ASP A 62 -24.01 -38.54 -9.39
N TRP A 63 -24.81 -37.67 -10.02
CA TRP A 63 -26.26 -37.84 -10.14
C TRP A 63 -26.61 -39.06 -11.01
N LEU A 64 -25.99 -39.18 -12.19
CA LEU A 64 -26.30 -40.21 -13.18
C LEU A 64 -25.88 -41.63 -12.72
N LEU A 65 -24.83 -41.74 -11.92
CA LEU A 65 -24.34 -43.01 -11.38
C LEU A 65 -24.85 -43.31 -9.96
N ALA A 66 -25.66 -42.42 -9.37
CA ALA A 66 -26.06 -42.47 -7.96
C ALA A 66 -24.90 -42.76 -6.99
N ARG A 67 -23.69 -42.30 -7.35
CA ARG A 67 -22.43 -42.57 -6.63
C ARG A 67 -21.53 -41.35 -6.70
N PRO A 68 -20.85 -40.96 -5.61
CA PRO A 68 -20.00 -39.77 -5.56
C PRO A 68 -18.62 -39.99 -6.21
N VAL A 69 -18.56 -40.54 -7.42
CA VAL A 69 -17.31 -40.92 -8.09
C VAL A 69 -16.48 -39.68 -8.48
N ALA A 70 -17.12 -38.65 -9.05
CA ALA A 70 -16.43 -37.43 -9.44
C ALA A 70 -16.07 -36.59 -8.22
N LEU A 71 -16.94 -36.56 -7.19
CA LEU A 71 -16.65 -35.96 -5.90
C LEU A 71 -15.42 -36.63 -5.24
N ALA A 72 -15.39 -37.95 -5.11
CA ALA A 72 -14.26 -38.68 -4.55
C ALA A 72 -12.97 -38.46 -5.35
N LYS A 73 -13.07 -38.41 -6.68
CA LYS A 73 -11.93 -38.12 -7.56
C LYS A 73 -11.41 -36.69 -7.39
N LYS A 74 -12.30 -35.70 -7.21
CA LYS A 74 -11.95 -34.30 -6.96
C LYS A 74 -11.28 -34.15 -5.59
N LEU A 75 -11.88 -34.72 -4.54
CA LEU A 75 -11.29 -34.80 -3.20
C LEU A 75 -9.90 -35.41 -3.26
N ASN A 76 -9.73 -36.55 -3.93
CA ASN A 76 -8.41 -37.21 -4.04
C ASN A 76 -7.33 -36.35 -4.73
N ARG A 77 -7.71 -35.41 -5.60
CA ARG A 77 -6.79 -34.48 -6.26
C ARG A 77 -6.49 -33.22 -5.44
N THR A 78 -7.43 -32.75 -4.61
CA THR A 78 -7.23 -31.59 -3.74
C THR A 78 -6.23 -31.89 -2.61
N ASP A 79 -5.45 -30.92 -2.14
CA ASP A 79 -4.53 -31.13 -1.02
C ASP A 79 -5.30 -31.56 0.26
N PRO A 80 -4.78 -32.48 1.10
CA PRO A 80 -5.46 -32.96 2.30
C PRO A 80 -5.99 -31.86 3.24
N LEU A 81 -5.25 -30.76 3.40
CA LEU A 81 -5.65 -29.65 4.27
C LEU A 81 -6.71 -28.74 3.63
N GLN A 82 -7.00 -28.93 2.35
CA GLN A 82 -8.09 -28.27 1.62
C GLN A 82 -9.33 -29.16 1.45
N ARG A 83 -9.43 -30.24 2.24
CA ARG A 83 -10.59 -31.14 2.26
C ARG A 83 -11.34 -31.00 3.59
N PRO A 84 -12.63 -31.35 3.65
CA PRO A 84 -13.32 -31.51 4.92
C PRO A 84 -12.58 -32.51 5.82
N PRO A 85 -12.48 -32.26 7.13
CA PRO A 85 -13.12 -31.20 7.92
C PRO A 85 -12.34 -29.88 8.02
N PHE A 86 -11.22 -29.72 7.29
CA PHE A 86 -10.38 -28.52 7.34
C PHE A 86 -10.92 -27.41 6.42
N ALA A 87 -11.36 -27.80 5.22
CA ALA A 87 -12.07 -26.91 4.30
C ALA A 87 -13.38 -26.42 4.93
N GLY A 88 -13.53 -25.09 5.02
CA GLY A 88 -14.70 -24.44 5.64
C GLY A 88 -14.69 -24.37 7.16
N ALA A 89 -13.61 -24.82 7.83
CA ALA A 89 -13.43 -24.54 9.26
C ALA A 89 -13.24 -23.03 9.48
N PRO A 90 -13.72 -22.46 10.60
CA PRO A 90 -13.61 -21.03 10.84
C PRO A 90 -12.13 -20.64 11.00
N THR A 91 -11.77 -19.44 10.54
CA THR A 91 -10.38 -18.99 10.38
C THR A 91 -9.63 -18.83 11.70
N ASP A 92 -10.36 -18.67 12.80
CA ASP A 92 -9.86 -18.61 14.19
C ASP A 92 -9.54 -20.00 14.76
N SER A 93 -10.04 -21.08 14.15
CA SER A 93 -9.72 -22.45 14.56
C SER A 93 -8.36 -22.91 14.05
N LEU A 94 -7.69 -23.79 14.80
CA LEU A 94 -6.43 -24.43 14.36
C LEU A 94 -6.53 -25.07 12.97
N LYS A 95 -7.70 -25.66 12.65
CA LYS A 95 -7.96 -26.30 11.35
C LYS A 95 -8.10 -25.27 10.23
N GLY A 96 -8.88 -24.21 10.46
CA GLY A 96 -9.07 -23.14 9.50
C GLY A 96 -7.78 -22.37 9.23
N MET A 97 -6.98 -22.09 10.27
CA MET A 97 -5.66 -21.46 10.13
C MET A 97 -4.70 -22.34 9.32
N ALA A 98 -4.62 -23.65 9.61
CA ALA A 98 -3.78 -24.58 8.85
C ALA A 98 -4.20 -24.68 7.36
N ALA A 99 -5.50 -24.76 7.09
CA ALA A 99 -6.04 -24.75 5.74
C ALA A 99 -5.72 -23.43 5.00
N GLY A 100 -5.85 -22.29 5.69
CA GLY A 100 -5.54 -20.97 5.16
C GLY A 100 -4.05 -20.83 4.79
N ILE A 101 -3.14 -21.18 5.69
CA ILE A 101 -1.70 -21.14 5.43
C ILE A 101 -1.35 -22.04 4.24
N ARG A 102 -1.93 -23.26 4.20
CA ARG A 102 -1.70 -24.18 3.10
C ARG A 102 -2.24 -23.66 1.77
N ALA A 103 -3.36 -22.93 1.78
CA ALA A 103 -3.90 -22.30 0.57
C ALA A 103 -2.91 -21.30 0.00
N VAL A 104 -2.37 -20.44 0.86
CA VAL A 104 -1.39 -19.42 0.47
C VAL A 104 -0.11 -20.05 -0.08
N GLN A 105 0.35 -21.16 0.49
CA GLN A 105 1.50 -21.93 -0.01
C GLN A 105 1.23 -22.57 -1.37
N LEU A 106 0.07 -23.19 -1.56
CA LEU A 106 -0.31 -23.83 -2.83
C LEU A 106 -0.48 -22.83 -3.97
N ASP A 107 -0.85 -21.58 -3.63
CA ASP A 107 -1.00 -20.49 -4.60
C ASP A 107 0.32 -19.76 -4.91
N ALA A 108 1.39 -20.00 -4.14
CA ALA A 108 2.71 -19.39 -4.36
C ALA A 108 3.18 -19.43 -5.83
N PRO A 109 3.13 -20.56 -6.58
CA PRO A 109 3.56 -20.59 -7.99
C PRO A 109 2.74 -19.66 -8.90
N ASN A 110 1.45 -19.47 -8.62
CA ASN A 110 0.62 -18.53 -9.38
C ASN A 110 1.03 -17.09 -9.10
N ARG A 111 1.34 -16.75 -7.84
CA ARG A 111 1.82 -15.40 -7.48
C ARG A 111 3.22 -15.11 -8.02
N VAL A 112 4.11 -16.11 -8.04
CA VAL A 112 5.41 -16.03 -8.73
C VAL A 112 5.18 -15.72 -10.22
N ALA A 113 4.32 -16.47 -10.91
CA ALA A 113 4.03 -16.22 -12.32
C ALA A 113 3.40 -14.84 -12.56
N ALA A 114 2.55 -14.37 -11.65
CA ALA A 114 1.96 -13.04 -11.70
C ALA A 114 3.02 -11.94 -11.52
N ALA A 115 3.91 -12.07 -10.52
CA ALA A 115 5.01 -11.14 -10.29
C ALA A 115 5.97 -11.09 -11.49
N ALA A 116 6.34 -12.24 -12.03
CA ALA A 116 7.16 -12.33 -13.23
C ALA A 116 6.53 -11.63 -14.43
N TYR A 117 5.21 -11.82 -14.65
CA TYR A 117 4.48 -11.12 -15.70
C TYR A 117 4.48 -9.62 -15.49
N LEU A 118 4.24 -9.15 -14.26
CA LEU A 118 4.31 -7.72 -13.94
C LEU A 118 5.71 -7.17 -14.28
N GLY A 119 6.79 -7.89 -14.01
CA GLY A 119 8.14 -7.50 -14.41
C GLY A 119 8.32 -7.27 -15.93
N THR A 120 7.48 -7.88 -16.76
CA THR A 120 7.52 -7.70 -18.21
C THR A 120 6.77 -6.47 -18.71
N VAL A 121 5.89 -5.87 -17.91
CA VAL A 121 5.14 -4.69 -18.35
C VAL A 121 5.99 -3.42 -18.28
N ASP A 122 5.70 -2.46 -19.15
CA ASP A 122 6.37 -1.16 -19.15
C ASP A 122 5.94 -0.31 -17.94
N CYS A 123 6.91 0.12 -17.11
CA CYS A 123 6.66 0.90 -15.90
C CYS A 123 6.04 2.28 -16.19
N ALA A 124 6.32 2.87 -17.36
CA ALA A 124 5.79 4.17 -17.75
C ALA A 124 4.29 4.07 -18.09
N THR A 125 3.91 2.97 -18.75
CA THR A 125 2.53 2.69 -19.13
C THR A 125 1.72 2.16 -17.94
N TYR A 126 2.35 1.35 -17.08
CA TYR A 126 1.70 0.68 -15.95
C TYR A 126 2.46 0.91 -14.62
N PRO A 127 2.45 2.13 -14.05
CA PRO A 127 3.17 2.42 -12.80
C PRO A 127 2.62 1.62 -11.61
N GLN A 128 1.35 1.23 -11.66
CA GLN A 128 0.70 0.38 -10.64
C GLN A 128 1.38 -1.00 -10.52
N ALA A 129 2.01 -1.50 -11.58
CA ALA A 129 2.73 -2.77 -11.54
C ALA A 129 3.91 -2.70 -10.56
N GLN A 130 4.64 -1.58 -10.55
CA GLN A 130 5.73 -1.37 -9.58
C GLN A 130 5.20 -1.30 -8.15
N GLU A 131 4.08 -0.61 -7.94
CA GLU A 131 3.49 -0.51 -6.60
C GLU A 131 3.05 -1.87 -6.07
N MET A 132 2.48 -2.70 -6.95
CA MET A 132 2.10 -4.07 -6.60
C MET A 132 3.32 -4.93 -6.31
N LEU A 133 4.38 -4.85 -7.12
CA LEU A 133 5.63 -5.58 -6.86
C LEU A 133 6.28 -5.16 -5.55
N ILE A 134 6.26 -3.87 -5.20
CA ILE A 134 6.73 -3.36 -3.92
C ILE A 134 5.90 -3.94 -2.76
N ALA A 135 4.57 -3.98 -2.90
CA ALA A 135 3.71 -4.57 -1.87
C ALA A 135 4.01 -6.06 -1.68
N VAL A 136 4.03 -6.83 -2.78
CA VAL A 136 4.36 -8.27 -2.77
C VAL A 136 5.74 -8.52 -2.16
N MET A 137 6.74 -7.75 -2.53
CA MET A 137 8.11 -7.84 -2.01
C MET A 137 8.18 -7.60 -0.49
N ASN A 138 7.33 -6.74 0.09
CA ASN A 138 7.39 -6.44 1.52
C ASN A 138 6.42 -7.28 2.37
N GLU A 139 5.29 -7.72 1.78
CA GLU A 139 4.15 -8.27 2.53
C GLU A 139 3.90 -9.76 2.28
N ASP A 140 4.42 -10.36 1.18
CA ASP A 140 4.12 -11.77 0.89
C ASP A 140 4.84 -12.71 1.87
N PRO A 141 4.13 -13.69 2.47
CA PRO A 141 4.74 -14.61 3.42
C PRO A 141 5.73 -15.60 2.78
N GLN A 142 5.63 -15.88 1.48
CA GLN A 142 6.49 -16.86 0.79
C GLN A 142 7.74 -16.18 0.20
N GLU A 143 8.90 -16.75 0.51
CA GLU A 143 10.19 -16.20 0.07
C GLU A 143 10.30 -16.17 -1.46
N GLU A 144 9.86 -17.24 -2.14
CA GLU A 144 9.96 -17.37 -3.58
C GLU A 144 9.19 -16.26 -4.30
N VAL A 145 8.04 -15.86 -3.73
CA VAL A 145 7.21 -14.77 -4.28
C VAL A 145 7.89 -13.43 -4.06
N ARG A 146 8.43 -13.16 -2.86
CA ARG A 146 9.18 -11.92 -2.58
C ARG A 146 10.43 -11.81 -3.47
N TYR A 147 11.18 -12.89 -3.60
CA TYR A 147 12.35 -12.94 -4.49
C TYR A 147 11.96 -12.65 -5.95
N GLU A 148 10.91 -13.29 -6.46
CA GLU A 148 10.47 -13.04 -7.82
C GLU A 148 10.00 -11.59 -8.00
N ALA A 149 9.38 -10.99 -6.99
CA ALA A 149 9.02 -9.58 -7.03
C ALA A 149 10.26 -8.67 -7.14
N VAL A 150 11.35 -8.98 -6.42
CA VAL A 150 12.63 -8.27 -6.57
C VAL A 150 13.22 -8.47 -7.97
N MET A 151 13.21 -9.71 -8.50
CA MET A 151 13.71 -10.00 -9.85
C MET A 151 12.89 -9.29 -10.94
N ALA A 152 11.57 -9.21 -10.76
CA ALA A 152 10.68 -8.47 -11.63
C ALA A 152 10.97 -6.96 -11.59
N LEU A 153 11.22 -6.39 -10.41
CA LEU A 153 11.66 -4.99 -10.29
C LEU A 153 13.02 -4.79 -10.98
N ARG A 154 14.00 -5.67 -10.76
CA ARG A 154 15.30 -5.62 -11.46
C ARG A 154 15.12 -5.59 -12.98
N MET A 155 14.26 -6.45 -13.53
CA MET A 155 13.95 -6.47 -14.96
C MET A 155 13.38 -5.13 -15.47
N MET A 156 12.56 -4.45 -14.67
CA MET A 156 12.08 -3.12 -15.03
C MET A 156 13.22 -2.09 -14.99
N LEU A 157 14.10 -2.17 -13.99
CA LEU A 157 15.23 -1.25 -13.83
C LEU A 157 16.28 -1.41 -14.93
N THR A 158 16.58 -2.64 -15.38
CA THR A 158 17.54 -2.89 -16.47
C THR A 158 17.12 -2.24 -17.77
N ARG A 159 15.83 -2.30 -18.11
CA ARG A 159 15.27 -1.67 -19.32
C ARG A 159 15.39 -0.14 -19.29
N GLY A 160 15.34 0.43 -18.10
CA GLY A 160 15.50 1.87 -17.86
C GLY A 160 16.94 2.31 -17.61
N CYS A 161 17.97 1.51 -17.92
CA CYS A 161 19.36 1.90 -17.66
C CYS A 161 20.04 2.41 -18.95
N ALA A 162 20.34 3.72 -19.03
CA ALA A 162 20.97 4.36 -20.19
C ALA A 162 22.39 3.88 -20.49
N ASN A 163 23.08 3.33 -19.48
CA ASN A 163 24.52 3.13 -19.55
C ASN A 163 24.94 1.67 -19.82
N LEU A 164 23.99 0.76 -20.04
CA LEU A 164 24.33 -0.66 -20.30
C LEU A 164 25.10 -0.84 -21.62
N ASP A 165 24.82 0.00 -22.62
CA ASP A 165 25.45 -0.07 -23.94
C ASP A 165 26.69 0.85 -24.07
N THR A 166 27.05 1.57 -23.00
CA THR A 166 28.24 2.42 -23.02
C THR A 166 29.51 1.57 -22.97
N GLU A 167 30.55 1.97 -23.73
CA GLU A 167 31.87 1.33 -23.76
C GLU A 167 32.68 1.52 -22.46
N CYS A 168 32.05 1.98 -21.37
CA CYS A 168 32.71 2.14 -20.09
C CYS A 168 33.04 0.77 -19.45
N GLU A 169 34.32 0.60 -19.08
CA GLU A 169 34.90 -0.61 -18.47
C GLU A 169 35.24 -0.41 -16.97
N CYS A 170 34.61 0.58 -16.30
CA CYS A 170 34.82 0.70 -14.86
C CYS A 170 34.06 -0.41 -14.10
N GLU A 171 34.57 -0.83 -12.94
CA GLU A 171 34.00 -1.91 -12.11
C GLU A 171 32.50 -1.72 -11.82
N SER A 172 32.04 -0.48 -11.64
CA SER A 172 30.62 -0.18 -11.44
C SER A 172 29.77 -0.42 -12.69
N CYS A 173 30.28 -0.09 -13.88
CA CYS A 173 29.59 -0.32 -15.15
C CYS A 173 29.61 -1.81 -15.52
N GLU A 174 30.71 -2.51 -15.26
CA GLU A 174 30.80 -3.96 -15.44
C GLU A 174 29.81 -4.70 -14.53
N ASN A 175 29.80 -4.39 -13.23
CA ASN A 175 28.82 -4.96 -12.30
C ASN A 175 27.37 -4.70 -12.76
N LYS A 176 27.05 -3.50 -13.26
CA LYS A 176 25.72 -3.20 -13.80
C LYS A 176 25.38 -4.07 -15.01
N LYS A 177 26.33 -4.26 -15.94
CA LYS A 177 26.17 -5.11 -17.12
C LYS A 177 25.95 -6.57 -16.71
N GLU A 178 26.69 -7.07 -15.74
CA GLU A 178 26.54 -8.43 -15.20
C GLU A 178 25.18 -8.64 -14.54
N ILE A 179 24.78 -7.72 -13.66
CA ILE A 179 23.47 -7.76 -12.99
C ILE A 179 22.34 -7.69 -14.03
N ALA A 180 22.48 -6.87 -15.06
CA ALA A 180 21.49 -6.76 -16.12
C ALA A 180 21.39 -8.05 -16.95
N ALA A 181 22.53 -8.64 -17.32
CA ALA A 181 22.59 -9.91 -18.03
C ALA A 181 22.00 -11.05 -17.20
N ALA A 182 22.31 -11.10 -15.90
CA ALA A 182 21.75 -12.07 -14.96
C ALA A 182 20.23 -11.94 -14.84
N SER A 183 19.73 -10.71 -14.75
CA SER A 183 18.29 -10.42 -14.71
C SER A 183 17.62 -10.87 -16.02
N GLU A 184 18.20 -10.55 -17.18
CA GLU A 184 17.70 -10.97 -18.49
C GLU A 184 17.66 -12.49 -18.63
N LYS A 185 18.71 -13.18 -18.17
CA LYS A 185 18.78 -14.64 -18.14
C LYS A 185 17.65 -15.23 -17.28
N HIS A 186 17.44 -14.72 -16.07
CA HIS A 186 16.37 -15.17 -15.17
C HIS A 186 14.99 -15.03 -15.83
N SER A 187 14.69 -13.88 -16.44
CA SER A 187 13.41 -13.68 -17.15
C SER A 187 13.24 -14.65 -18.32
N LYS A 188 14.30 -14.95 -19.08
CA LYS A 188 14.24 -15.92 -20.19
C LYS A 188 14.00 -17.33 -19.67
N GLU A 189 14.62 -17.72 -18.57
CA GLU A 189 14.42 -19.02 -17.92
C GLU A 189 12.97 -19.16 -17.42
N HIS A 190 12.42 -18.13 -16.78
CA HIS A 190 11.04 -18.12 -16.34
C HIS A 190 10.06 -18.24 -17.52
N GLN A 191 10.24 -17.47 -18.59
CA GLN A 191 9.41 -17.59 -19.81
C GLN A 191 9.50 -18.99 -20.44
N ARG A 192 10.69 -19.61 -20.44
CA ARG A 192 10.87 -20.98 -20.94
C ARG A 192 10.14 -21.99 -20.07
N ALA A 193 10.14 -21.81 -18.75
CA ALA A 193 9.37 -22.65 -17.82
C ALA A 193 7.86 -22.54 -18.08
N LEU A 194 7.33 -21.32 -18.23
CA LEU A 194 5.92 -21.10 -18.56
C LEU A 194 5.52 -21.78 -19.89
N ILE A 195 6.36 -21.68 -20.92
CA ILE A 195 6.12 -22.35 -22.22
C ILE A 195 6.18 -23.88 -22.09
N LYS A 196 7.05 -24.39 -21.21
CA LYS A 196 7.18 -25.83 -20.96
C LYS A 196 5.91 -26.39 -20.32
N ASP A 197 5.34 -25.65 -19.38
CA ASP A 197 4.16 -26.08 -18.61
C ASP A 197 2.84 -25.83 -19.35
N ALA A 198 2.81 -24.86 -20.27
CA ALA A 198 1.66 -24.56 -21.11
C ALA A 198 1.29 -25.70 -22.07
N LYS A 199 -0.02 -25.90 -22.29
CA LYS A 199 -0.59 -26.90 -23.20
C LYS A 199 -1.58 -26.27 -24.18
N GLY A 200 -1.73 -26.88 -25.36
CA GLY A 200 -2.70 -26.46 -26.37
C GLY A 200 -2.48 -25.00 -26.82
N PRO A 201 -3.56 -24.19 -26.97
CA PRO A 201 -3.46 -22.82 -27.49
C PRO A 201 -2.61 -21.90 -26.62
N ALA A 202 -2.65 -22.06 -25.28
CA ALA A 202 -1.84 -21.28 -24.35
C ALA A 202 -0.32 -21.41 -24.60
N LYS A 203 0.13 -22.56 -25.11
CA LYS A 203 1.54 -22.76 -25.47
C LYS A 203 1.94 -21.95 -26.71
N ALA A 204 1.03 -21.84 -27.69
CA ALA A 204 1.26 -21.03 -28.88
C ALA A 204 1.29 -19.53 -28.51
N GLU A 205 0.36 -19.08 -27.66
CA GLU A 205 0.33 -17.71 -27.13
C GLU A 205 1.59 -17.37 -26.32
N ALA A 206 2.05 -18.26 -25.43
CA ALA A 206 3.27 -18.05 -24.65
C ALA A 206 4.52 -17.96 -25.54
N ARG A 207 4.60 -18.77 -26.61
CA ARG A 207 5.67 -18.67 -27.62
C ARG A 207 5.61 -17.37 -28.41
N ASP A 208 4.39 -16.92 -28.75
CA ASP A 208 4.17 -15.65 -29.45
C ASP A 208 4.56 -14.45 -28.57
N ALA A 209 4.16 -14.46 -27.29
CA ALA A 209 4.55 -13.46 -26.31
C ALA A 209 6.06 -13.40 -26.10
N LYS A 210 6.74 -14.55 -25.98
CA LYS A 210 8.21 -14.61 -25.92
C LYS A 210 8.85 -13.99 -27.17
N ARG A 211 8.36 -14.35 -28.37
CA ARG A 211 8.87 -13.78 -29.62
C ARG A 211 8.66 -12.26 -29.66
N LYS A 212 7.48 -11.77 -29.27
CA LYS A 212 7.18 -10.34 -29.20
C LYS A 212 8.09 -9.61 -28.19
N ASN A 213 8.34 -10.20 -27.02
CA ASN A 213 9.25 -9.65 -26.03
C ASN A 213 10.72 -9.64 -26.50
N GLU A 214 11.16 -10.66 -27.25
CA GLU A 214 12.51 -10.70 -27.85
C GLU A 214 12.67 -9.67 -28.99
N VAL A 215 11.58 -9.37 -29.70
CA VAL A 215 11.54 -8.37 -30.79
C VAL A 215 11.31 -6.95 -30.26
N GLN A 216 10.75 -6.80 -29.06
CA GLN A 216 10.48 -5.50 -28.47
C GLN A 216 11.80 -4.77 -28.22
N GLU A 217 12.04 -3.76 -29.05
CA GLU A 217 13.24 -2.93 -29.01
C GLU A 217 13.43 -2.38 -27.59
N LYS A 218 14.65 -2.55 -27.06
CA LYS A 218 15.05 -2.00 -25.76
C LYS A 218 14.88 -0.48 -25.85
N ARG A 219 13.81 0.06 -25.28
CA ARG A 219 13.64 1.51 -25.17
C ARG A 219 14.56 1.99 -24.05
N TYR A 220 15.75 2.46 -24.42
CA TYR A 220 16.73 3.05 -23.52
C TYR A 220 16.35 4.46 -23.04
N ASP A 221 15.06 4.74 -22.83
CA ASP A 221 14.63 5.98 -22.20
C ASP A 221 14.81 5.84 -20.69
N CYS A 222 16.05 6.06 -20.23
CA CYS A 222 16.49 5.85 -18.85
C CYS A 222 15.74 6.65 -17.78
N CYS A 223 14.95 7.64 -18.20
CA CYS A 223 14.29 8.58 -17.32
C CYS A 223 12.76 8.48 -17.28
N ARG A 224 12.13 7.43 -17.84
CA ARG A 224 10.66 7.29 -17.86
C ARG A 224 10.01 6.78 -16.57
N GLY A 225 10.71 6.79 -15.43
CA GLY A 225 10.10 6.60 -14.11
C GLY A 225 10.30 5.23 -13.46
N CYS A 226 11.06 4.32 -14.06
CA CYS A 226 11.35 3.02 -13.47
C CYS A 226 12.23 3.13 -12.19
N CYS A 227 13.28 3.96 -12.23
CA CYS A 227 14.11 4.31 -11.07
C CYS A 227 13.51 5.51 -10.33
N ASN A 228 12.62 5.26 -9.37
CA ASN A 228 12.01 6.29 -8.53
C ASN A 228 12.32 6.09 -7.05
N ALA A 229 12.20 7.16 -6.25
CA ALA A 229 12.52 7.12 -4.82
C ALA A 229 11.71 6.05 -4.06
N LYS A 230 10.48 5.75 -4.47
CA LYS A 230 9.64 4.73 -3.83
C LYS A 230 10.23 3.33 -4.02
N VAL A 231 10.63 2.99 -5.25
CA VAL A 231 11.28 1.72 -5.58
C VAL A 231 12.63 1.61 -4.87
N LEU A 232 13.44 2.66 -4.93
CA LEU A 232 14.77 2.67 -4.29
C LEU A 232 14.69 2.53 -2.77
N ASN A 233 13.80 3.27 -2.11
CA ASN A 233 13.61 3.16 -0.66
C ASN A 233 13.05 1.78 -0.27
N ALA A 234 12.16 1.19 -1.08
CA ALA A 234 11.65 -0.15 -0.83
C ALA A 234 12.74 -1.22 -0.98
N LEU A 235 13.59 -1.13 -2.01
CA LEU A 235 14.73 -2.03 -2.18
C LEU A 235 15.77 -1.85 -1.08
N ALA A 236 16.05 -0.61 -0.66
CA ALA A 236 16.95 -0.32 0.45
C ALA A 236 16.43 -0.88 1.78
N LYS A 237 15.13 -0.76 2.02
CA LYS A 237 14.45 -1.39 3.17
C LYS A 237 14.69 -2.90 3.20
N VAL A 238 14.41 -3.58 2.09
CA VAL A 238 14.63 -5.03 1.99
C VAL A 238 16.11 -5.40 2.13
N ALA A 239 17.00 -4.63 1.50
CA ALA A 239 18.44 -4.92 1.50
C ALA A 239 19.12 -4.72 2.86
N TYR A 240 18.73 -3.69 3.61
CA TYR A 240 19.51 -3.17 4.74
C TYR A 240 18.74 -2.92 6.03
N GLU A 241 17.41 -2.80 6.02
CA GLU A 241 16.66 -2.46 7.23
C GLU A 241 16.77 -3.58 8.28
N LYS A 242 17.05 -3.17 9.51
CA LYS A 242 17.08 -4.03 10.69
C LYS A 242 16.04 -3.58 11.69
N ASP A 243 15.46 -4.54 12.40
CA ASP A 243 14.56 -4.27 13.52
C ASP A 243 15.34 -3.83 14.77
N GLY A 244 14.61 -3.45 15.82
CA GLY A 244 15.20 -3.07 17.11
C GLY A 244 15.96 -4.19 17.82
N ALA A 245 15.82 -5.43 17.36
CA ALA A 245 16.54 -6.60 17.87
C ALA A 245 17.81 -6.92 17.04
N CYS A 246 18.23 -6.00 16.16
CA CYS A 246 19.37 -6.16 15.24
C CYS A 246 19.20 -7.27 14.18
N CYS A 247 17.99 -7.82 14.01
CA CYS A 247 17.67 -8.77 12.96
C CYS A 247 17.28 -8.05 11.68
N PHE A 248 17.58 -8.63 10.51
CA PHE A 248 17.11 -8.06 9.24
C PHE A 248 15.59 -8.19 9.13
N VAL A 249 14.94 -7.13 8.63
CA VAL A 249 13.49 -7.14 8.37
C VAL A 249 13.13 -8.17 7.31
N GLU A 250 13.93 -8.28 6.24
CA GLU A 250 13.84 -9.40 5.30
C GLU A 250 14.70 -10.57 5.80
N PRO A 251 14.10 -11.71 6.17
CA PRO A 251 14.84 -12.85 6.71
C PRO A 251 15.71 -13.55 5.67
N SER A 252 15.29 -13.62 4.40
CA SER A 252 16.04 -14.35 3.37
C SER A 252 17.23 -13.54 2.84
N GLU A 253 18.43 -14.09 3.01
CA GLU A 253 19.66 -13.51 2.45
C GLU A 253 19.60 -13.36 0.93
N ARG A 254 19.04 -14.37 0.25
CA ARG A 254 18.86 -14.38 -1.20
C ARG A 254 18.02 -13.21 -1.70
N VAL A 255 16.96 -12.86 -0.96
CA VAL A 255 16.09 -11.71 -1.28
C VAL A 255 16.83 -10.40 -1.03
N ARG A 256 17.58 -10.30 0.08
CA ARG A 256 18.39 -9.12 0.40
C ARG A 256 19.47 -8.85 -0.66
N GLU A 257 20.21 -9.88 -1.07
CA GLU A 257 21.25 -9.77 -2.10
C GLU A 257 20.67 -9.33 -3.45
N ALA A 258 19.56 -9.94 -3.88
CA ALA A 258 18.87 -9.51 -5.09
C ALA A 258 18.41 -8.04 -5.01
N ALA A 259 18.00 -7.57 -3.82
CA ALA A 259 17.61 -6.17 -3.63
C ALA A 259 18.81 -5.21 -3.73
N LYS A 260 19.98 -5.59 -3.17
CA LYS A 260 21.24 -4.84 -3.33
C LYS A 260 21.63 -4.72 -4.80
N GLU A 261 21.57 -5.82 -5.54
CA GLU A 261 21.84 -5.82 -6.98
C GLU A 261 20.86 -4.93 -7.74
N GLY A 262 19.58 -4.92 -7.35
CA GLY A 262 18.58 -4.01 -7.90
C GLY A 262 18.90 -2.53 -7.69
N LEU A 263 19.42 -2.16 -6.51
CA LEU A 263 19.87 -0.79 -6.24
C LEU A 263 21.03 -0.37 -7.15
N CYS A 264 21.93 -1.30 -7.48
CA CYS A 264 23.06 -1.03 -8.37
C CYS A 264 22.63 -0.72 -9.81
N LEU A 265 21.45 -1.15 -10.26
CA LEU A 265 20.98 -0.92 -11.64
C LEU A 265 20.55 0.52 -11.91
N CYS A 266 20.15 1.26 -10.88
CA CYS A 266 19.76 2.66 -11.05
C CYS A 266 20.99 3.56 -11.14
N CYS A 267 21.05 4.40 -12.18
CA CYS A 267 22.01 5.49 -12.24
C CYS A 267 21.69 6.44 -11.08
N THR A 268 22.71 6.79 -10.28
CA THR A 268 22.60 7.61 -9.07
C THR A 268 21.68 8.79 -9.33
N VAL A 269 20.49 8.76 -8.73
CA VAL A 269 19.65 9.95 -8.65
C VAL A 269 20.49 11.00 -7.92
N PRO A 270 20.75 12.19 -8.49
CA PRO A 270 21.48 13.23 -7.78
C PRO A 270 20.80 13.49 -6.44
N GLY A 271 21.51 13.26 -5.33
CA GLY A 271 20.97 13.38 -3.97
C GLY A 271 20.64 12.07 -3.24
N TRP A 272 20.76 10.90 -3.90
CA TRP A 272 20.64 9.60 -3.23
C TRP A 272 22.03 9.06 -2.89
N THR A 273 22.55 9.43 -1.73
CA THR A 273 23.74 8.81 -1.15
C THR A 273 23.29 7.61 -0.33
N MET A 274 23.95 6.45 -0.48
CA MET A 274 23.86 5.34 0.48
C MET A 274 24.50 5.71 1.83
N HIS A 275 24.11 6.83 2.42
CA HIS A 275 24.33 7.03 3.85
C HIS A 275 23.29 6.16 4.54
N SER A 276 23.77 5.03 5.06
CA SER A 276 23.14 4.37 6.20
C SER A 276 22.67 5.49 7.15
N PRO A 277 21.39 5.61 7.50
CA PRO A 277 21.00 6.58 8.52
C PRO A 277 21.84 6.24 9.75
N GLU A 278 22.78 7.13 10.09
CA GLU A 278 23.52 6.99 11.34
C GLU A 278 22.48 6.90 12.44
N PRO A 279 22.52 5.86 13.29
CA PRO A 279 21.62 5.81 14.43
C PRO A 279 21.79 7.13 15.19
N PRO A 280 20.69 7.74 15.70
CA PRO A 280 20.81 8.97 16.46
C PRO A 280 21.81 8.70 17.58
N VAL A 281 22.97 9.33 17.48
CA VAL A 281 23.98 9.27 18.53
C VAL A 281 23.29 9.81 19.76
N ALA A 282 23.01 8.93 20.72
CA ALA A 282 22.51 9.34 22.02
C ALA A 282 23.47 10.43 22.53
N PRO A 283 22.97 11.57 23.04
CA PRO A 283 23.84 12.59 23.59
C PRO A 283 24.75 11.92 24.61
N ALA A 284 26.05 11.97 24.36
CA ALA A 284 27.06 11.44 25.26
C ALA A 284 26.84 12.07 26.64
N ASP A 285 26.71 11.23 27.66
CA ASP A 285 26.68 11.67 29.04
C ASP A 285 27.86 12.61 29.30
N GLU A 286 27.53 13.80 29.79
CA GLU A 286 28.50 14.78 30.27
C GLU A 286 29.40 14.11 31.32
N PRO A 287 30.74 14.23 31.22
CA PRO A 287 31.62 13.66 32.23
C PRO A 287 31.51 14.46 33.54
N GLU A 288 31.31 13.72 34.63
CA GLU A 288 31.39 14.21 36.00
C GLU A 288 32.64 15.07 36.23
N LYS A 289 32.39 16.30 36.69
CA LYS A 289 33.41 17.27 37.07
C LYS A 289 33.90 16.96 38.48
N THR A 290 35.17 16.60 38.63
CA THR A 290 35.87 16.58 39.92
C THR A 290 36.16 18.01 40.40
N PRO A 291 36.18 18.27 41.73
CA PRO A 291 36.36 19.62 42.27
C PRO A 291 37.84 19.91 42.56
N GLY A 292 38.33 21.09 42.16
CA GLY A 292 39.64 21.57 42.60
C GLY A 292 40.09 22.88 41.94
N GLU A 293 40.29 23.88 42.78
CA GLU A 293 41.07 25.11 42.61
C GLU A 293 40.54 26.28 41.74
N THR A 294 40.10 27.32 42.46
CA THR A 294 40.02 28.71 42.04
C THR A 294 41.42 29.33 41.98
N PRO A 295 41.69 30.27 41.07
CA PRO A 295 41.71 31.66 41.54
C PRO A 295 41.13 32.70 40.56
N ALA A 296 40.43 33.66 41.18
CA ALA A 296 40.19 35.10 40.90
C ALA A 296 39.80 35.63 39.50
N PRO A 297 38.98 36.72 39.45
CA PRO A 297 38.23 37.13 38.26
C PRO A 297 38.94 38.27 37.49
N ASP A 298 38.80 38.27 36.17
CA ASP A 298 39.01 39.47 35.35
C ASP A 298 37.73 39.76 34.56
N ASP A 299 37.20 40.95 34.83
CA ASP A 299 36.03 41.56 34.23
C ASP A 299 36.19 41.76 32.72
N LYS A 300 35.18 41.33 31.95
CA LYS A 300 34.75 42.06 30.75
C LYS A 300 33.36 41.61 30.31
N GLU A 301 32.42 42.47 30.66
CA GLU A 301 31.05 42.51 30.19
C GLU A 301 31.00 42.81 28.69
N VAL A 302 30.39 41.90 27.90
CA VAL A 302 30.02 42.16 26.51
C VAL A 302 28.56 41.73 26.29
N LYS A 303 27.77 42.76 25.99
CA LYS A 303 26.32 42.81 25.76
C LYS A 303 25.88 42.03 24.50
N PRO A 304 24.70 41.37 24.49
CA PRO A 304 24.19 40.65 23.32
C PRO A 304 23.62 41.59 22.24
N PRO A 305 23.76 41.25 20.93
CA PRO A 305 23.22 42.04 19.83
C PRO A 305 21.72 41.78 19.60
N GLN A 306 20.98 42.87 19.39
CA GLN A 306 19.55 42.90 19.09
C GLN A 306 19.31 42.55 17.61
N LEU A 307 18.31 41.69 17.35
CA LEU A 307 17.73 41.45 16.04
C LEU A 307 16.68 42.53 15.76
N GLU A 308 16.91 43.34 14.73
CA GLU A 308 15.92 44.27 14.19
C GLU A 308 14.97 43.58 13.20
N GLU A 309 13.69 43.81 13.44
CA GLU A 309 12.53 43.34 12.70
C GLU A 309 12.11 44.43 11.70
N SER A 310 12.06 44.12 10.41
CA SER A 310 11.58 45.06 9.38
C SER A 310 10.42 44.46 8.57
N VAL A 311 9.25 45.07 8.71
CA VAL A 311 8.00 44.72 8.04
C VAL A 311 7.74 45.71 6.89
N PRO A 312 7.47 45.26 5.65
CA PRO A 312 6.94 46.15 4.61
C PRO A 312 5.41 46.25 4.65
N LYS A 313 4.92 47.49 4.60
CA LYS A 313 3.51 47.92 4.58
C LYS A 313 2.93 47.82 3.16
N LEU A 314 1.80 47.14 2.99
CA LEU A 314 1.02 47.08 1.74
C LEU A 314 -0.28 47.89 1.87
N THR A 315 -0.54 48.70 0.85
CA THR A 315 -1.72 49.56 0.65
C THR A 315 -2.92 48.81 0.06
N PRO A 316 -4.17 49.24 0.35
CA PRO A 316 -5.38 48.63 -0.21
C PRO A 316 -5.80 49.21 -1.58
N PRO A 317 -6.56 48.45 -2.41
CA PRO A 317 -7.14 48.95 -3.66
C PRO A 317 -8.55 49.55 -3.48
N PRO A 318 -9.03 50.37 -4.44
CA PRO A 318 -10.26 51.14 -4.30
C PRO A 318 -11.52 50.42 -4.79
N GLU A 319 -12.64 50.76 -4.15
CA GLU A 319 -14.03 50.51 -4.53
C GLU A 319 -14.48 51.46 -5.66
N GLY A 320 -15.46 51.01 -6.46
CA GLY A 320 -16.16 51.83 -7.44
C GLY A 320 -17.47 51.17 -7.90
N SER A 321 -18.59 51.68 -7.38
CA SER A 321 -19.99 51.33 -7.67
C SER A 321 -20.49 51.80 -9.04
N ALA A 322 -21.57 51.17 -9.55
CA ALA A 322 -22.68 51.86 -10.19
C ALA A 322 -23.96 50.99 -10.26
N GLU A 323 -25.10 51.59 -9.94
CA GLU A 323 -26.44 51.00 -9.79
C GLU A 323 -27.37 51.23 -11.01
N GLY A 324 -28.27 50.25 -11.27
CA GLY A 324 -29.70 50.42 -11.63
C GLY A 324 -30.14 50.50 -13.11
N PRO A 325 -31.46 50.40 -13.43
CA PRO A 325 -32.63 50.01 -12.62
C PRO A 325 -33.58 48.96 -13.28
N VAL A 326 -34.71 48.71 -12.59
CA VAL A 326 -35.69 47.62 -12.72
C VAL A 326 -36.75 47.83 -13.81
N THR A 327 -37.25 46.77 -14.46
CA THR A 327 -38.66 46.70 -14.94
C THR A 327 -39.17 45.26 -15.05
N GLN A 328 -40.37 45.02 -14.55
CA GLN A 328 -41.13 43.77 -14.61
C GLN A 328 -41.84 43.63 -15.97
N THR A 329 -42.09 42.42 -16.50
CA THR A 329 -43.38 41.95 -17.09
C THR A 329 -43.26 40.52 -17.70
N MET A 330 -44.08 39.62 -17.15
CA MET A 330 -44.79 38.43 -17.67
C MET A 330 -44.14 37.26 -18.45
N ALA A 331 -44.74 36.10 -18.16
CA ALA A 331 -44.45 34.76 -18.62
C ALA A 331 -44.59 34.55 -20.14
N THR A 332 -43.64 33.82 -20.71
CA THR A 332 -43.84 32.96 -21.88
C THR A 332 -42.93 31.73 -21.79
N LYS A 333 -43.50 30.57 -22.16
CA LYS A 333 -42.78 29.31 -22.38
C LYS A 333 -41.93 29.43 -23.63
N SER A 334 -40.61 29.22 -23.50
CA SER A 334 -39.81 28.28 -24.31
C SER A 334 -38.34 28.68 -24.36
N SER A 335 -37.51 27.65 -24.39
CA SER A 335 -36.23 27.58 -25.09
C SER A 335 -35.04 28.36 -24.50
N MET A 336 -34.06 27.57 -24.04
CA MET A 336 -32.63 27.83 -24.07
C MET A 336 -32.17 29.24 -23.66
N SER A 337 -31.79 29.40 -22.40
CA SER A 337 -30.72 30.33 -22.05
C SER A 337 -29.99 29.85 -20.80
N GLY A 338 -28.68 29.68 -20.96
CA GLY A 338 -27.77 29.22 -19.93
C GLY A 338 -27.69 30.22 -18.80
N THR A 339 -28.15 29.78 -17.63
CA THR A 339 -27.59 30.25 -16.36
C THR A 339 -26.07 30.07 -16.45
N PRO A 340 -25.23 31.07 -16.11
CA PRO A 340 -23.80 30.84 -15.98
C PRO A 340 -23.62 29.71 -14.96
N LEU A 341 -23.17 28.55 -15.45
CA LEU A 341 -22.91 27.38 -14.64
C LEU A 341 -21.93 27.82 -13.55
N ARG A 342 -22.39 27.84 -12.29
CA ARG A 342 -21.50 28.08 -11.16
C ARG A 342 -20.38 27.04 -11.25
N PRO A 343 -19.12 27.44 -11.06
CA PRO A 343 -17.99 26.54 -11.29
C PRO A 343 -18.16 25.29 -10.43
N ALA A 344 -18.04 24.13 -11.08
CA ALA A 344 -18.01 22.85 -10.39
C ALA A 344 -16.86 22.84 -9.39
N ILE A 345 -17.04 22.12 -8.28
CA ILE A 345 -15.94 21.87 -7.34
C ILE A 345 -14.78 21.23 -8.13
N PRO A 346 -13.63 21.90 -8.28
CA PRO A 346 -12.58 21.45 -9.21
C PRO A 346 -12.07 20.04 -8.91
N GLY A 347 -11.96 19.69 -7.61
CA GLY A 347 -11.48 18.40 -7.15
C GLY A 347 -12.37 17.20 -7.48
N LEU A 348 -13.65 17.42 -7.85
CA LEU A 348 -14.52 16.33 -8.32
C LEU A 348 -14.31 16.00 -9.80
N LYS A 349 -13.58 16.81 -10.55
CA LYS A 349 -13.24 16.59 -11.97
C LYS A 349 -14.45 16.23 -12.86
N GLY A 350 -15.63 16.76 -12.53
CA GLY A 350 -16.87 16.50 -13.28
C GLY A 350 -17.55 15.15 -12.99
N TYR A 351 -17.17 14.43 -11.93
CA TYR A 351 -17.83 13.19 -11.52
C TYR A 351 -18.96 13.41 -10.51
N CYS A 352 -19.96 12.52 -10.55
CA CYS A 352 -21.10 12.53 -9.62
C CYS A 352 -20.69 12.06 -8.21
N VAL A 353 -20.83 12.91 -7.19
CA VAL A 353 -20.44 12.59 -5.79
C VAL A 353 -21.20 11.38 -5.22
N MET A 354 -22.45 11.16 -5.65
CA MET A 354 -23.28 10.04 -5.20
C MET A 354 -22.78 8.69 -5.73
N GLU A 355 -22.27 8.66 -6.97
CA GLU A 355 -21.77 7.43 -7.59
C GLU A 355 -20.36 7.09 -7.12
N LEU A 356 -19.57 8.10 -6.74
CA LEU A 356 -18.24 7.90 -6.18
C LEU A 356 -18.26 7.08 -4.89
N ARG A 357 -19.34 7.14 -4.10
CA ARG A 357 -19.53 6.27 -2.91
C ARG A 357 -19.64 4.80 -3.26
N ASP A 358 -20.33 4.50 -4.36
CA ASP A 358 -20.46 3.15 -4.90
C ASP A 358 -19.19 2.73 -5.69
N ARG A 359 -18.12 3.53 -5.61
CA ARG A 359 -16.86 3.40 -6.37
C ARG A 359 -17.07 3.40 -7.89
N LYS A 360 -18.12 4.07 -8.36
CA LYS A 360 -18.45 4.23 -9.78
C LYS A 360 -18.07 5.62 -10.26
N PHE A 361 -17.23 5.68 -11.30
CA PHE A 361 -16.81 6.92 -11.94
C PHE A 361 -17.77 7.30 -13.06
N VAL A 362 -18.94 7.82 -12.70
CA VAL A 362 -19.95 8.28 -13.67
C VAL A 362 -19.83 9.79 -13.84
N ALA A 363 -19.67 10.24 -15.08
CA ALA A 363 -19.64 11.65 -15.43
C ALA A 363 -20.96 12.32 -15.03
N ALA A 364 -20.86 13.47 -14.37
CA ALA A 364 -22.00 14.27 -14.01
C ALA A 364 -22.50 15.09 -15.20
N LYS A 365 -23.80 15.37 -15.22
CA LYS A 365 -24.44 16.19 -16.25
C LYS A 365 -24.75 17.56 -15.66
N PRO A 366 -24.38 18.67 -16.33
CA PRO A 366 -24.66 20.04 -15.87
C PRO A 366 -26.15 20.31 -15.59
N GLU A 367 -27.03 19.62 -16.33
CA GLU A 367 -28.49 19.68 -16.21
C GLU A 367 -29.01 19.23 -14.84
N PHE A 368 -28.27 18.36 -14.14
CA PHE A 368 -28.63 17.89 -12.81
C PHE A 368 -27.64 18.47 -11.80
N SER A 369 -27.98 19.63 -11.23
CA SER A 369 -27.13 20.29 -10.23
C SER A 369 -27.90 20.78 -9.01
N SER A 370 -27.23 20.77 -7.85
CA SER A 370 -27.74 21.32 -6.59
C SER A 370 -26.66 22.13 -5.92
N THR A 371 -27.05 23.20 -5.23
CA THR A 371 -26.11 24.02 -4.44
C THR A 371 -26.27 23.69 -2.97
N PHE A 372 -25.19 23.27 -2.32
CA PHE A 372 -25.16 22.97 -0.90
C PHE A 372 -23.89 23.57 -0.28
N ASP A 373 -24.06 24.25 0.85
CA ASP A 373 -22.98 24.88 1.62
C ASP A 373 -22.06 25.80 0.78
N GLY A 374 -22.68 26.58 -0.11
CA GLY A 374 -22.00 27.51 -1.01
C GLY A 374 -21.33 26.88 -2.23
N ARG A 375 -21.41 25.55 -2.39
CA ARG A 375 -20.81 24.82 -3.51
C ARG A 375 -21.85 24.21 -4.43
N THR A 376 -21.53 24.12 -5.71
CA THR A 376 -22.39 23.49 -6.71
C THR A 376 -21.92 22.07 -6.99
N TYR A 377 -22.85 21.13 -6.80
CA TYR A 377 -22.69 19.71 -7.08
C TYR A 377 -23.41 19.35 -8.38
N TYR A 378 -22.80 18.48 -9.16
CA TYR A 378 -23.37 17.95 -10.40
C TYR A 378 -23.61 16.44 -10.27
N PHE A 379 -24.68 15.95 -10.87
CA PHE A 379 -25.16 14.57 -10.74
C PHE A 379 -25.32 13.89 -12.10
N SER A 380 -25.25 12.56 -12.11
CA SER A 380 -25.43 11.73 -13.31
C SER A 380 -26.89 11.64 -13.77
N SER A 381 -27.84 11.72 -12.83
CA SER A 381 -29.27 11.59 -13.09
C SER A 381 -30.13 12.41 -12.10
N LYS A 382 -31.41 12.57 -12.44
CA LYS A 382 -32.41 13.27 -11.60
C LYS A 382 -32.63 12.55 -10.27
N GLU A 383 -32.59 11.21 -10.26
CA GLU A 383 -32.78 10.39 -9.06
C GLU A 383 -31.63 10.61 -8.07
N LYS A 384 -30.39 10.66 -8.55
CA LYS A 384 -29.21 10.91 -7.71
C LYS A 384 -29.19 12.33 -7.17
N LYS A 385 -29.65 13.31 -7.95
CA LYS A 385 -29.90 14.67 -7.47
C LYS A 385 -30.92 14.68 -6.34
N ALA A 386 -32.08 14.03 -6.53
CA ALA A 386 -33.13 13.98 -5.50
C ALA A 386 -32.66 13.30 -4.21
N ALA A 387 -31.86 12.23 -4.32
CA ALA A 387 -31.26 11.56 -3.16
C ALA A 387 -30.25 12.44 -2.43
N PHE A 388 -29.46 13.24 -3.16
CA PHE A 388 -28.57 14.23 -2.55
C PHE A 388 -29.34 15.34 -1.85
N ASP A 389 -30.39 15.86 -2.50
CA ASP A 389 -31.22 16.94 -1.95
C ASP A 389 -31.96 16.52 -0.66
N ALA A 390 -32.23 15.22 -0.48
CA ALA A 390 -32.88 14.68 0.71
C ALA A 390 -31.95 14.67 1.94
N GLU A 391 -30.66 14.35 1.77
CA GLU A 391 -29.68 14.27 2.88
C GLU A 391 -28.34 14.92 2.48
N PRO A 392 -28.29 16.24 2.16
CA PRO A 392 -27.11 16.86 1.56
C PRO A 392 -25.91 16.92 2.53
N GLU A 393 -26.15 16.99 3.84
CA GLU A 393 -25.09 16.92 4.86
C GLU A 393 -24.38 15.56 4.89
N ARG A 394 -25.14 14.51 4.61
CA ARG A 394 -24.63 13.14 4.57
C ARG A 394 -23.82 12.91 3.33
N PHE A 395 -24.19 13.47 2.19
CA PHE A 395 -23.57 13.21 0.89
C PHE A 395 -22.58 14.29 0.43
N GLY A 396 -22.64 15.48 1.01
CA GLY A 396 -21.74 16.59 0.73
C GLY A 396 -20.29 16.28 1.08
N LEU A 397 -19.37 17.08 0.52
CA LEU A 397 -17.96 16.98 0.85
C LEU A 397 -17.70 17.58 2.23
N ALA A 398 -16.79 16.97 3.00
CA ALA A 398 -16.25 17.61 4.17
C ALA A 398 -15.56 18.93 3.81
N TYR A 399 -15.60 19.90 4.72
CA TYR A 399 -15.00 21.23 4.55
C TYR A 399 -15.41 21.93 3.25
N ARG A 400 -16.63 21.68 2.73
CA ARG A 400 -17.10 22.29 1.46
C ARG A 400 -16.15 22.03 0.29
N GLY A 401 -15.36 20.95 0.33
CA GLY A 401 -14.34 20.66 -0.68
C GLY A 401 -13.04 21.46 -0.58
N TYR A 402 -12.84 22.24 0.49
CA TYR A 402 -11.55 22.85 0.81
C TYR A 402 -10.62 21.86 1.54
N ASP A 403 -9.32 22.12 1.47
CA ASP A 403 -8.31 21.34 2.17
C ASP A 403 -8.41 21.53 3.69
N PRO A 404 -8.73 20.47 4.47
CA PRO A 404 -8.90 20.58 5.92
C PRO A 404 -7.59 20.89 6.64
N VAL A 405 -6.44 20.46 6.11
CA VAL A 405 -5.13 20.70 6.74
C VAL A 405 -4.73 22.16 6.55
N VAL A 406 -4.91 22.70 5.35
CA VAL A 406 -4.63 24.13 5.09
C VAL A 406 -5.57 25.00 5.91
N TRP A 407 -6.86 24.65 5.95
CA TRP A 407 -7.83 25.36 6.77
C TRP A 407 -7.47 25.37 8.25
N GLN A 408 -7.10 24.21 8.82
CA GLN A 408 -6.79 24.12 10.25
C GLN A 408 -5.47 24.80 10.62
N THR A 409 -4.48 24.80 9.72
CA THR A 409 -3.12 25.31 10.00
C THR A 409 -2.95 26.77 9.64
N LYS A 410 -3.48 27.21 8.50
CA LYS A 410 -3.31 28.56 7.95
C LYS A 410 -4.59 29.41 7.96
N ARG A 411 -5.75 28.80 8.22
CA ARG A 411 -7.07 29.46 8.12
C ARG A 411 -7.37 30.00 6.72
N GLU A 412 -6.75 29.41 5.70
CA GLU A 412 -6.95 29.75 4.29
C GLU A 412 -7.91 28.75 3.62
N MET A 413 -8.80 29.25 2.77
CA MET A 413 -9.70 28.42 1.96
C MET A 413 -9.03 28.06 0.64
N VAL A 414 -8.41 26.89 0.59
CA VAL A 414 -7.76 26.38 -0.64
C VAL A 414 -8.56 25.21 -1.18
N ASP A 415 -8.99 25.28 -2.44
CA ASP A 415 -9.70 24.21 -3.11
C ASP A 415 -8.86 22.95 -3.20
N GLY A 416 -9.40 21.82 -2.73
CA GLY A 416 -8.69 20.56 -2.85
C GLY A 416 -8.88 19.93 -4.24
N GLN A 417 -7.83 19.28 -4.72
CA GLN A 417 -7.80 18.56 -5.99
C GLN A 417 -7.74 17.03 -5.82
N PHE A 418 -7.32 16.57 -4.65
CA PHE A 418 -7.12 15.16 -4.33
C PHE A 418 -8.25 14.64 -3.47
N LEU A 419 -9.18 13.88 -4.07
CA LEU A 419 -10.31 13.26 -3.38
C LEU A 419 -9.87 12.03 -2.59
N ARG A 420 -10.24 11.96 -1.31
CA ARG A 420 -10.04 10.81 -0.43
C ARG A 420 -11.27 10.58 0.44
N GLU A 421 -11.57 9.32 0.69
CA GLU A 421 -12.62 8.95 1.64
C GLU A 421 -12.00 8.65 3.00
N TYR A 422 -12.60 9.18 4.07
CA TYR A 422 -12.24 8.86 5.44
C TYR A 422 -13.52 8.77 6.29
N GLN A 423 -13.73 7.62 6.94
CA GLN A 423 -14.92 7.34 7.77
C GLN A 423 -16.26 7.60 7.05
N GLY A 424 -16.37 7.20 5.78
CA GLY A 424 -17.61 7.35 4.99
C GLY A 424 -17.88 8.76 4.45
N GLN A 425 -16.97 9.71 4.70
CA GLN A 425 -17.06 11.08 4.21
C GLN A 425 -15.91 11.39 3.25
N PHE A 426 -16.21 12.15 2.18
CA PHE A 426 -15.21 12.57 1.21
C PHE A 426 -14.55 13.89 1.62
N TYR A 427 -13.22 13.90 1.56
CA TYR A 427 -12.37 15.06 1.78
C TYR A 427 -11.61 15.36 0.49
N LEU A 428 -11.36 16.64 0.23
CA LEU A 428 -10.52 17.11 -0.85
C LEU A 428 -9.27 17.76 -0.26
N PHE A 429 -8.09 17.45 -0.80
CA PHE A 429 -6.81 18.02 -0.37
C PHE A 429 -6.16 18.77 -1.53
N ALA A 430 -5.51 19.90 -1.26
CA ALA A 430 -4.79 20.69 -2.24
C ALA A 430 -3.52 19.97 -2.72
N ALA A 431 -2.89 19.18 -1.84
CA ALA A 431 -1.67 18.44 -2.11
C ALA A 431 -1.68 17.06 -1.44
N LYS A 432 -0.87 16.13 -1.94
CA LYS A 432 -0.76 14.77 -1.39
C LYS A 432 -0.17 14.78 0.03
N GLU A 433 0.75 15.71 0.28
CA GLU A 433 1.42 15.91 1.56
C GLU A 433 0.41 16.28 2.66
N ASN A 434 -0.64 17.04 2.30
CA ASN A 434 -1.70 17.38 3.23
C ASN A 434 -2.57 16.17 3.57
N TRP A 435 -2.81 15.27 2.61
CA TRP A 435 -3.44 13.99 2.93
C TRP A 435 -2.58 13.15 3.90
N ASP A 436 -1.27 13.12 3.72
CA ASP A 436 -0.38 12.38 4.63
C ASP A 436 -0.39 12.97 6.05
N LYS A 437 -0.40 14.31 6.18
CA LYS A 437 -0.59 15.00 7.47
C LYS A 437 -1.95 14.69 8.10
N PHE A 438 -3.02 14.71 7.31
CA PHE A 438 -4.36 14.36 7.76
C PHE A 438 -4.40 12.93 8.30
N LYS A 439 -3.81 11.97 7.57
CA LYS A 439 -3.78 10.56 7.94
C LYS A 439 -2.98 10.29 9.21
N ALA A 440 -1.91 11.05 9.45
CA ALA A 440 -1.08 10.94 10.65
C ALA A 440 -1.83 11.39 11.92
N ALA A 441 -2.71 12.38 11.82
CA ALA A 441 -3.46 12.90 12.96
C ALA A 441 -4.90 13.31 12.59
N PRO A 442 -5.76 12.37 12.18
CA PRO A 442 -7.07 12.69 11.60
C PRO A 442 -7.98 13.39 12.61
N GLN A 443 -7.87 13.05 13.89
CA GLN A 443 -8.66 13.69 14.94
C GLN A 443 -8.42 15.21 15.08
N LYS A 444 -7.30 15.73 14.58
CA LYS A 444 -7.00 17.18 14.59
C LYS A 444 -7.70 17.94 13.46
N PHE A 445 -8.11 17.23 12.41
CA PHE A 445 -8.62 17.82 11.17
C PHE A 445 -10.05 17.38 10.86
N VAL A 446 -10.60 16.40 11.57
CA VAL A 446 -12.03 16.08 11.47
C VAL A 446 -12.81 17.11 12.28
N LEU A 447 -13.82 17.74 11.67
CA LEU A 447 -14.76 18.61 12.38
C LEU A 447 -15.48 17.78 13.44
N ARG A 448 -15.27 18.11 14.72
CA ARG A 448 -15.85 17.38 15.86
C ARG A 448 -17.26 17.88 16.24
N ASP A 449 -17.89 18.65 15.38
CA ASP A 449 -19.27 19.08 15.54
C ASP A 449 -20.17 18.37 14.53
N ARG A 450 -20.72 17.23 14.95
CA ARG A 450 -22.03 16.78 14.49
C ARG A 450 -22.83 16.39 15.72
N VAL A 451 -23.59 17.38 16.19
CA VAL A 451 -24.62 17.23 17.22
C VAL A 451 -25.50 16.04 16.85
N THR A 452 -25.45 15.01 17.68
CA THR A 452 -26.47 13.97 17.78
C THR A 452 -27.74 14.62 18.32
N THR A 453 -28.53 15.29 17.47
CA THR A 453 -29.91 15.62 17.82
C THR A 453 -30.74 14.37 17.65
N GLY A 454 -30.69 13.51 18.67
CA GLY A 454 -31.36 12.21 18.64
C GLY A 454 -31.13 11.35 19.86
N GLN A 455 -30.97 11.92 21.05
CA GLN A 455 -31.15 11.18 22.29
C GLN A 455 -32.17 11.90 23.17
N SER A 456 -33.37 11.35 23.15
CA SER A 456 -34.45 11.58 24.09
C SER A 456 -33.91 11.48 25.52
N VAL A 457 -33.94 12.61 26.23
CA VAL A 457 -33.81 12.63 27.68
C VAL A 457 -35.19 12.26 28.23
N VAL A 458 -35.36 10.99 28.60
CA VAL A 458 -36.42 10.61 29.54
C VAL A 458 -35.93 11.02 30.93
N SER A 459 -36.64 11.97 31.54
CA SER A 459 -36.52 12.29 32.96
C SER A 459 -37.91 12.63 33.49
N ARG A 460 -38.61 11.61 33.98
CA ARG A 460 -39.17 11.49 35.35
C ARG A 460 -40.02 10.24 35.45
#